data_AF-A0A941G878-F1
#
_entry.id   AF-A0A941G878-F1
#
_cell.length_a   1.000
_cell.length_b   1.000
_cell.length_c   1.000
_cell.angle_alpha   90.00
_cell.angle_beta   90.00
_cell.angle_gamma   90.00
#
_symmetry.space_group_name_H-M   'P 1'
#
loop_
_entity.id
_entity.type
_entity.pdbx_description
1 polymer ?
#
loop_
_entity_poly.entity_id
_entity_poly.type
_entity_poly.pdbx_seq_one_letter_code
_entity_poly.pdbx_strand_id
1 'polypeptide(L)'
;FLVFGDMLLFRPDGDRPSAIVGHALFKGAESEIPIPAEWLAAGFDMSPAALIRDMAGHRRILADAFSTARTRLVITSPFLTLRAIQADGVLEMIRKAVTRGVAVTIVSNPSFDSGNKDVYQR
;
A
#
# COMPACT_ATOMS: atom_id res chain seq x y z
N PHE A 1 12.93 -17.76 -11.89
CA PHE A 1 11.74 -16.98 -11.47
C PHE A 1 11.64 -15.78 -12.39
N LEU A 2 10.45 -15.24 -12.63
CA LEU A 2 10.26 -14.03 -13.43
C LEU A 2 9.95 -12.87 -12.48
N VAL A 3 10.55 -11.71 -12.75
CA VAL A 3 10.30 -10.48 -11.99
C VAL A 3 9.70 -9.44 -12.92
N PHE A 4 8.53 -8.93 -12.56
CA PHE A 4 7.89 -7.81 -13.23
C PHE A 4 7.83 -6.64 -12.26
N GLY A 5 8.36 -5.48 -12.65
CA GLY A 5 8.40 -4.30 -11.80
C GLY A 5 9.47 -3.30 -12.21
N ASP A 6 9.66 -2.26 -11.41
CA ASP A 6 10.70 -1.27 -11.63
C ASP A 6 12.08 -1.89 -11.33
N MET A 7 12.86 -2.14 -12.39
CA MET A 7 14.19 -2.73 -12.28
C MET A 7 15.18 -1.85 -11.49
N LEU A 8 14.92 -0.55 -11.35
CA LEU A 8 15.75 0.37 -10.56
C LEU A 8 15.74 0.05 -9.06
N LEU A 9 14.75 -0.72 -8.57
CA LEU A 9 14.64 -1.13 -7.17
C LEU A 9 15.66 -2.21 -6.79
N PHE A 10 16.22 -2.94 -7.77
CA PHE A 10 17.10 -4.10 -7.54
C PHE A 10 18.59 -3.75 -7.60
N ARG A 11 19.00 -2.65 -6.96
CA ARG A 11 20.42 -2.26 -6.91
C ARG A 11 21.27 -3.40 -6.33
N PRO A 12 22.27 -3.94 -7.07
CA PRO A 12 23.04 -5.10 -6.64
C PRO A 12 24.06 -4.77 -5.54
N ASP A 13 24.00 -3.61 -4.90
CA ASP A 13 24.96 -3.25 -3.85
C ASP A 13 24.47 -3.67 -2.46
N GLY A 14 25.25 -4.52 -1.80
CA GLY A 14 25.06 -4.97 -0.41
C GLY A 14 24.18 -6.20 -0.23
N ASP A 15 23.74 -6.44 1.01
CA ASP A 15 23.14 -7.73 1.43
C ASP A 15 21.62 -7.66 1.67
N ARG A 16 20.95 -6.58 1.27
CA ARG A 16 19.48 -6.49 1.41
C ARG A 16 18.81 -7.49 0.46
N PRO A 17 17.61 -7.99 0.77
CA PRO A 17 16.90 -8.93 -0.11
C PRO A 17 16.79 -8.47 -1.57
N SER A 18 16.54 -7.18 -1.81
CA SER A 18 16.50 -6.62 -3.17
C SER A 18 17.85 -6.63 -3.88
N ALA A 19 18.96 -6.50 -3.14
CA ALA A 19 20.31 -6.55 -3.69
C ALA A 19 20.72 -7.98 -4.05
N ILE A 20 20.35 -8.98 -3.24
CA ILE A 20 20.58 -10.41 -3.56
C ILE A 20 19.84 -10.80 -4.85
N VAL A 21 18.58 -10.36 -4.98
CA VAL A 21 17.82 -10.55 -6.21
C VAL A 21 18.45 -9.78 -7.38
N GLY A 22 18.91 -8.54 -7.15
CA GLY A 22 19.64 -7.74 -8.14
C GLY A 22 20.89 -8.42 -8.69
N HIS A 23 21.72 -9.03 -7.83
CA HIS A 23 22.89 -9.81 -8.26
C HIS A 23 22.50 -10.96 -9.20
N ALA A 24 21.39 -11.64 -8.89
CA ALA A 24 20.91 -12.73 -9.73
C ALA A 24 20.34 -12.23 -11.07
N LEU A 25 19.60 -11.12 -11.04
CA LEU A 25 18.97 -10.52 -12.23
C LEU A 25 19.98 -9.89 -13.19
N PHE A 26 21.04 -9.27 -12.68
CA PHE A 26 22.01 -8.51 -13.49
C PHE A 26 23.33 -9.26 -13.73
N LYS A 27 23.35 -10.57 -13.48
CA LYS A 27 24.54 -11.41 -13.65
C LYS A 27 25.02 -11.51 -15.11
N GLY A 28 24.10 -11.39 -16.07
CA GLY A 28 24.40 -11.48 -17.49
C GLY A 28 23.20 -11.04 -18.34
N ALA A 29 23.48 -10.68 -19.60
CA ALA A 29 22.48 -10.16 -20.54
C ALA A 29 21.40 -11.21 -20.90
N GLU A 30 21.70 -12.49 -20.72
CA GLU A 30 20.76 -13.61 -20.89
C GLU A 30 19.63 -13.63 -19.83
N SER A 31 19.79 -12.87 -18.75
CA SER A 31 18.77 -12.75 -17.70
C SER A 31 17.68 -11.73 -18.05
N GLU A 32 17.92 -10.90 -19.07
CA GLU A 32 16.94 -9.96 -19.59
C GLU A 32 16.04 -10.65 -20.63
N ILE A 33 14.73 -10.47 -20.50
CA ILE A 33 13.77 -10.84 -21.53
C ILE A 33 13.45 -9.56 -22.30
N PRO A 34 14.03 -9.33 -23.49
CA PRO A 34 13.78 -8.11 -24.24
C PRO A 34 12.31 -8.10 -24.69
N ILE A 35 11.59 -7.06 -24.29
CA ILE A 35 10.23 -6.80 -24.77
C ILE A 35 10.32 -5.86 -25.97
N PRO A 36 9.91 -6.29 -27.17
CA PRO A 36 9.90 -5.42 -28.35
C PRO A 36 9.05 -4.17 -28.09
N ALA A 37 9.50 -3.00 -28.56
CA ALA A 37 8.83 -1.74 -28.30
C ALA A 37 7.38 -1.73 -28.83
N GLU A 38 7.11 -2.49 -29.89
CA GLU A 38 5.78 -2.70 -30.47
C GLU A 38 4.81 -3.48 -29.56
N TRP A 39 5.31 -4.21 -28.55
CA TRP A 39 4.49 -4.89 -27.54
C TRP A 39 4.21 -4.00 -26.33
N LEU A 40 4.95 -2.90 -26.19
CA LEU A 40 4.66 -1.91 -25.17
C LEU A 40 3.39 -1.18 -25.58
N ALA A 41 2.29 -1.45 -24.86
CA ALA A 41 1.09 -0.64 -24.98
C ALA A 41 1.45 0.83 -24.69
N ALA A 42 0.98 1.74 -25.53
CA ALA A 42 1.07 3.17 -25.25
C ALA A 42 0.56 3.43 -23.82
N GLY A 43 1.29 4.26 -23.08
CA GLY A 43 1.19 4.42 -21.62
C GLY A 43 -0.25 4.30 -21.13
N PHE A 44 -0.49 3.32 -20.26
CA PHE A 44 -1.78 3.11 -19.64
C PHE A 44 -2.22 4.44 -19.02
N ASP A 45 -3.31 5.02 -19.52
CA ASP A 45 -3.88 6.20 -18.89
C ASP A 45 -4.41 5.74 -17.54
N MET A 46 -3.62 6.03 -16.51
CA MET A 46 -3.99 5.72 -15.15
C MET A 46 -5.17 6.59 -14.69
N SER A 47 -5.62 7.60 -15.45
CA SER A 47 -6.74 8.44 -15.06
C SER A 47 -8.03 7.60 -14.90
N PRO A 48 -8.80 7.83 -13.81
CA PRO A 48 -8.63 8.89 -12.80
C PRO A 48 -7.73 8.51 -11.60
N ALA A 49 -7.00 7.40 -11.62
CA ALA A 49 -6.11 6.98 -10.54
C ALA A 49 -4.91 7.91 -10.35
N ALA A 50 -4.57 8.15 -9.08
CA ALA A 50 -3.42 8.96 -8.67
C ALA A 50 -2.41 8.08 -7.93
N LEU A 51 -1.13 8.22 -8.27
CA LEU A 51 -0.04 7.59 -7.53
C LEU A 51 0.24 8.37 -6.23
N ILE A 52 0.12 7.70 -5.10
CA ILE A 52 0.45 8.24 -3.77
C ILE A 52 1.85 7.74 -3.41
N ARG A 53 2.78 8.65 -3.11
CA ARG A 53 4.20 8.32 -2.90
C ARG A 53 4.67 8.51 -1.46
N ASP A 54 3.87 9.17 -0.62
CA ASP A 54 4.28 9.57 0.71
C ASP A 54 3.16 9.47 1.74
N MET A 55 3.56 9.50 3.01
CA MET A 55 2.67 9.37 4.16
C MET A 55 1.61 10.48 4.22
N ALA A 56 1.95 11.71 3.81
CA ALA A 56 1.02 12.83 3.82
C ALA A 56 -0.12 12.60 2.82
N GLY A 57 0.22 12.12 1.63
CA GLY A 57 -0.74 11.71 0.61
C GLY A 57 -1.64 10.58 1.07
N HIS A 58 -1.07 9.56 1.74
CA HIS A 58 -1.87 8.47 2.30
C HIS A 58 -2.86 8.97 3.36
N ARG A 59 -2.42 9.83 4.29
CA ARG A 59 -3.29 10.44 5.32
C ARG A 59 -4.42 11.28 4.73
N ARG A 60 -4.10 12.10 3.74
CA ARG A 60 -5.10 12.91 3.03
C ARG A 60 -6.18 12.03 2.41
N ILE A 61 -5.79 10.98 1.69
CA ILE A 61 -6.74 10.07 1.02
C ILE A 61 -7.60 9.32 2.04
N LEU A 62 -7.03 8.92 3.18
CA LEU A 62 -7.80 8.33 4.27
C LEU A 62 -8.87 9.30 4.80
N ALA A 63 -8.50 10.55 5.07
CA ALA A 63 -9.43 11.58 5.53
C ALA A 63 -10.50 11.91 4.48
N ASP A 64 -10.12 11.98 3.21
CA ASP A 64 -11.03 12.21 2.09
C ASP A 64 -12.05 11.07 1.98
N ALA A 65 -11.61 9.81 2.08
CA ALA A 65 -12.51 8.65 2.08
C ALA A 65 -13.52 8.71 3.24
N PHE A 66 -13.06 9.06 4.45
CA PHE A 66 -13.96 9.25 5.59
C PHE A 66 -14.92 10.41 5.42
N SER A 67 -14.53 11.51 4.77
CA SER A 67 -15.38 12.69 4.63
C SER A 67 -16.41 12.56 3.49
N THR A 68 -16.04 11.88 2.41
CA THR A 68 -16.83 11.79 1.18
C THR A 68 -17.73 10.57 1.09
N ALA A 69 -17.44 9.50 1.85
CA ALA A 69 -18.28 8.32 1.90
C ALA A 69 -19.73 8.68 2.30
N ARG A 70 -20.70 8.17 1.52
CA ARG A 70 -22.13 8.45 1.69
C ARG A 70 -22.91 7.31 2.32
N THR A 71 -22.57 6.07 2.00
CA THR A 71 -23.35 4.88 2.41
C THR A 71 -22.50 3.87 3.15
N ARG A 72 -21.30 3.59 2.65
CA ARG A 72 -20.41 2.57 3.22
C ARG A 72 -18.94 2.94 3.05
N LEU A 73 -18.14 2.61 4.06
CA LEU A 73 -16.68 2.67 4.02
C LEU A 73 -16.13 1.32 4.53
N VAL A 74 -15.32 0.65 3.72
CA VAL A 74 -14.67 -0.61 4.12
C VAL A 74 -13.17 -0.37 4.19
N ILE A 75 -12.59 -0.63 5.36
CA ILE A 75 -11.16 -0.50 5.61
C ILE A 75 -10.60 -1.89 5.83
N THR A 76 -9.66 -2.29 4.99
CA THR A 76 -8.88 -3.52 5.16
C THR A 76 -7.46 -3.13 5.50
N SER A 77 -6.98 -3.60 6.66
CA SER A 77 -5.59 -3.43 7.05
C SER A 77 -5.09 -4.69 7.73
N PRO A 78 -3.99 -5.30 7.26
CA PRO A 78 -3.40 -6.45 7.93
C PRO A 78 -2.81 -6.08 9.31
N PHE A 79 -2.46 -4.81 9.53
CA PHE A 79 -1.87 -4.32 10.78
C PHE A 79 -2.58 -3.05 11.24
N LEU A 80 -2.97 -3.00 12.51
CA LEU A 80 -3.56 -1.81 13.13
C LEU A 80 -2.86 -1.52 14.46
N THR A 81 -2.08 -0.43 14.50
CA THR A 81 -1.44 0.02 15.74
C THR A 81 -2.27 1.11 16.40
N LEU A 82 -2.39 1.04 17.73
CA LEU A 82 -3.09 2.07 18.51
C LEU A 82 -2.46 3.44 18.29
N ARG A 83 -1.13 3.49 18.19
CA ARG A 83 -0.38 4.71 17.93
C ARG A 83 -0.77 5.39 16.61
N ALA A 84 -0.88 4.64 15.51
CA ALA A 84 -1.28 5.21 14.22
C ALA A 84 -2.73 5.69 14.24
N ILE A 85 -3.62 4.90 14.84
CA ILE A 85 -5.05 5.25 15.01
C ILE A 85 -5.20 6.58 15.76
N GLN A 86 -4.43 6.77 16.84
CA GLN A 86 -4.44 7.99 17.64
C GLN A 86 -3.78 9.16 16.91
N ALA A 87 -2.58 8.97 16.36
CA ALA A 87 -1.82 10.02 15.69
C ALA A 87 -2.57 10.64 14.50
N ASP A 88 -3.35 9.82 13.79
CA ASP A 88 -4.09 10.25 12.61
C ASP A 88 -5.57 10.56 12.91
N GLY A 89 -6.00 10.50 14.18
CA GLY A 89 -7.36 10.85 14.59
C GLY A 89 -8.45 9.95 14.00
N VAL A 90 -8.13 8.69 13.71
CA VAL A 90 -8.99 7.77 12.95
C VAL A 90 -10.32 7.51 13.66
N LEU A 91 -10.34 7.42 14.99
CA LEU A 91 -11.57 7.21 15.75
C LEU A 91 -12.58 8.34 15.59
N GLU A 92 -12.11 9.59 15.58
CA GLU A 92 -12.97 10.75 15.34
C GLU A 92 -13.52 10.79 13.92
N MET A 93 -12.71 10.37 12.93
CA MET A 93 -13.17 10.25 11.54
C MET A 93 -14.25 9.17 11.39
N ILE A 94 -14.07 8.00 12.03
CA ILE A 94 -15.08 6.94 12.08
C ILE A 94 -16.36 7.47 12.71
N ARG A 95 -16.27 8.12 13.87
CA ARG A 95 -17.43 8.68 14.59
C ARG A 95 -18.21 9.66 13.71
N LYS A 96 -17.52 10.62 13.08
CA LYS A 96 -18.14 11.57 12.17
C LYS A 96 -18.82 10.90 10.97
N ALA A 97 -18.22 9.86 10.40
CA ALA A 97 -18.81 9.12 9.28
C ALA A 97 -20.07 8.36 9.71
N VAL A 98 -20.02 7.66 10.84
CA VAL A 98 -21.17 6.93 11.40
C VAL A 98 -22.31 7.87 11.76
N THR A 99 -22.03 9.04 12.33
CA THR A 99 -23.05 10.07 12.61
C THR A 99 -23.77 10.55 11.34
N ARG A 100 -23.09 10.57 10.19
CA ARG A 100 -23.74 10.87 8.89
C ARG A 100 -24.53 9.70 8.31
N GLY A 101 -24.60 8.55 8.98
CA GLY A 101 -25.28 7.34 8.52
C GLY A 101 -24.41 6.42 7.64
N VAL A 102 -23.10 6.64 7.57
CA VAL A 102 -22.19 5.78 6.81
C VAL A 102 -21.90 4.49 7.59
N ALA A 103 -22.12 3.34 6.95
CA ALA A 103 -21.72 2.05 7.50
C ALA A 103 -20.20 1.86 7.36
N VAL A 104 -19.47 1.94 8.48
CA VAL A 104 -18.01 1.73 8.50
C VAL A 104 -17.71 0.28 8.91
N THR A 105 -17.00 -0.47 8.07
CA THR A 105 -16.56 -1.85 8.34
C THR A 105 -15.04 -1.91 8.34
N ILE A 106 -14.45 -2.45 9.41
CA ILE A 106 -13.00 -2.66 9.51
C ILE A 106 -12.72 -4.17 9.50
N VAL A 107 -11.95 -4.60 8.49
CA VAL A 107 -11.51 -5.98 8.32
C VAL A 107 -10.01 -6.03 8.63
N SER A 108 -9.68 -6.65 9.75
CA SER A 108 -8.31 -6.94 10.16
C SER A 108 -8.19 -8.41 10.54
N ASN A 109 -6.97 -8.94 10.47
CA ASN A 109 -6.67 -10.27 10.96
C ASN A 109 -5.71 -10.17 12.17
N PRO A 110 -6.21 -10.39 13.40
CA PRO A 110 -5.40 -10.31 14.61
C PRO A 110 -4.22 -11.27 14.64
N SER A 111 -4.22 -12.34 13.83
CA SER A 111 -3.12 -13.30 13.78
C SER A 111 -1.84 -12.72 13.18
N PHE A 112 -1.91 -11.61 12.45
CA PHE A 112 -0.71 -10.91 11.96
C PHE A 112 -0.06 -10.03 13.03
N ASP A 113 -0.76 -9.79 14.12
CA ASP A 113 -0.35 -8.89 15.20
C ASP A 113 0.20 -9.64 16.44
N SER A 114 0.32 -10.98 16.37
CA SER A 114 0.79 -11.85 17.47
C SER A 114 2.29 -11.67 17.73
N GLY A 115 2.65 -10.60 18.44
CA GLY A 115 4.03 -10.28 18.82
C GLY A 115 4.27 -8.81 19.13
N ASN A 116 3.31 -7.93 18.82
CA ASN A 116 3.47 -6.49 18.99
C ASN A 116 2.56 -5.96 20.12
N LYS A 117 3.15 -5.26 21.10
CA LYS A 117 2.43 -4.76 22.30
C LYS A 117 1.57 -3.51 22.02
N ASP A 118 1.79 -2.84 20.89
CA ASP A 118 1.08 -1.62 20.49
C ASP A 118 -0.15 -1.88 19.59
N VAL A 119 -0.62 -3.14 19.54
CA VAL A 119 -1.70 -3.59 18.67
C VAL A 119 -3.04 -3.15 19.23
N TYR A 120 -3.92 -2.68 18.34
CA TYR A 120 -5.32 -2.43 18.68
C TYR A 120 -6.07 -3.76 18.86
N GLN A 121 -6.47 -4.07 20.09
CA GLN A 121 -7.36 -5.20 20.40
C GLN A 121 -8.81 -4.72 20.47
N ARG A 122 -9.72 -5.49 19.88
CA ARG A 122 -11.16 -5.20 19.80
C ARG A 122 -11.82 -5.17 21.18
#